data_AF-A0A7S4WB64-F1
#
_entry.id   AF-A0A7S4WB64-F1
#
_cell.length_a   1.000
_cell.length_b   1.000
_cell.length_c   1.000
_cell.angle_alpha   90.00
_cell.angle_beta   90.00
_cell.angle_gamma   90.00
#
_symmetry.space_group_name_H-M   'P 1'
#
loop_
_entity.id
_entity.type
_entity.pdbx_description
1 polymer ?
#
loop_
_entity_poly.entity_id
_entity_poly.type
_entity_poly.pdbx_seq_one_letter_code
_entity_poly.pdbx_strand_id
1 'polypeptide(L)'
;MTTIKRKAVAGGVLFELLNLNPDDKDDKRKIDSDAVIKEIKQNPQSAEVMYKFSTGQPCFPLYKAIELGASMDVVAAFCSPTALEGKEGEDTPFDYALLHGAELNVLKLILEKQIEVTGMENYDTTKPLRDACNNKLPLEVISMVLNTWPDAVRMDDYFGWRYTALHIVCCNKSPLEVVSLLVNAWPDALQHRSNSGYIPLNLACRHGAPMEVISFLVKSWPDSLQQTTNLN
;
A
#
# COMPACT_ATOMS: atom_id res chain seq x y z
N MET A 1 3.61 -28.94 -5.08
CA MET A 1 4.58 -27.99 -4.51
C MET A 1 5.87 -28.09 -5.32
N THR A 2 5.90 -27.41 -6.46
CA THR A 2 7.12 -27.28 -7.26
C THR A 2 7.92 -26.16 -6.62
N THR A 3 9.03 -26.48 -5.96
CA THR A 3 9.93 -25.48 -5.39
C THR A 3 10.49 -24.63 -6.51
N ILE A 4 9.86 -23.49 -6.79
CA ILE A 4 10.40 -22.50 -7.73
C ILE A 4 11.77 -22.12 -7.18
N LYS A 5 12.82 -22.52 -7.90
CA LYS A 5 14.20 -22.26 -7.48
C LYS A 5 14.39 -20.74 -7.47
N ARG A 6 14.40 -20.17 -6.26
CA ARG A 6 14.62 -18.75 -5.94
C ARG A 6 16.03 -18.23 -6.27
N LYS A 7 16.66 -18.70 -7.35
CA LYS A 7 18.00 -18.22 -7.74
C LYS A 7 17.84 -17.03 -8.67
N ALA A 8 18.17 -15.85 -8.18
CA ALA A 8 18.15 -14.64 -8.99
C ALA A 8 19.18 -14.72 -10.12
N VAL A 9 18.82 -14.20 -11.29
CA VAL A 9 19.70 -14.07 -12.45
C VAL A 9 20.12 -12.61 -12.63
N ALA A 10 21.27 -12.39 -13.25
CA ALA A 10 21.75 -11.06 -13.64
C ALA A 10 22.01 -11.09 -15.15
N GLY A 11 21.24 -10.31 -15.92
CA GLY A 11 21.32 -10.26 -17.38
C GLY A 11 20.11 -10.84 -18.11
N GLY A 12 20.12 -10.68 -19.44
CA GLY A 12 19.01 -11.02 -20.34
C GLY A 12 18.30 -9.76 -20.86
N VAL A 13 17.51 -9.90 -21.93
CA VAL A 13 16.87 -8.75 -22.59
C VAL A 13 15.94 -8.01 -21.64
N LEU A 14 15.04 -8.72 -20.95
CA LEU A 14 14.11 -8.13 -20.00
C LEU A 14 14.82 -7.44 -18.83
N PHE A 15 15.94 -8.00 -18.37
CA PHE A 15 16.77 -7.38 -17.34
C PHE A 15 17.27 -6.00 -17.78
N GLU A 16 17.88 -5.91 -18.96
CA GLU A 16 18.42 -4.65 -19.47
C GLU A 16 17.32 -3.58 -19.66
N LEU A 17 16.13 -4.00 -20.10
CA LEU A 17 14.98 -3.11 -20.28
C LEU A 17 14.44 -2.53 -18.95
N LEU A 18 14.65 -3.23 -17.83
CA LEU A 18 14.14 -2.84 -16.51
C LEU A 18 15.23 -2.41 -15.52
N ASN A 19 16.51 -2.57 -15.86
CA ASN A 19 17.64 -2.24 -14.98
C ASN A 19 17.91 -0.72 -14.94
N LEU A 20 16.86 0.02 -14.60
CA LEU A 20 16.81 1.47 -14.49
C LEU A 20 16.85 1.89 -13.02
N ASN A 21 17.36 3.09 -12.75
CA ASN A 21 17.36 3.64 -11.40
C ASN A 21 15.99 4.25 -11.05
N PRO A 22 15.24 3.71 -10.07
CA PRO A 22 13.92 4.21 -9.69
C PRO A 22 13.98 5.59 -9.01
N ASP A 23 15.11 5.98 -8.44
CA ASP A 23 15.27 7.29 -7.81
C ASP A 23 15.60 8.39 -8.83
N ASP A 24 15.98 8.01 -10.05
CA ASP A 24 16.25 8.92 -11.15
C ASP A 24 14.99 9.10 -12.01
N LYS A 25 14.43 10.32 -12.00
CA LYS A 25 13.22 10.67 -12.75
C LYS A 25 13.40 10.56 -14.26
N ASP A 26 14.61 10.79 -14.77
CA ASP A 26 14.89 10.67 -16.19
C ASP A 26 14.97 9.19 -16.60
N ASP A 27 15.44 8.32 -15.71
CA ASP A 27 15.43 6.88 -15.93
C ASP A 27 14.03 6.28 -15.89
N LYS A 28 13.17 6.69 -14.95
CA LYS A 28 11.76 6.24 -14.91
C LYS A 28 11.00 6.48 -16.22
N ARG A 29 11.32 7.56 -16.93
CA ARG A 29 10.70 7.89 -18.24
C ARG A 29 11.25 7.09 -19.42
N LYS A 30 12.34 6.33 -19.23
CA LYS A 30 12.99 5.53 -20.27
C LYS A 30 12.42 4.11 -20.42
N ILE A 31 11.40 3.74 -19.64
CA ILE A 31 10.77 2.43 -19.78
C ILE A 31 10.17 2.32 -21.19
N ASP A 32 10.81 1.51 -22.03
CA ASP A 32 10.31 1.17 -23.36
C ASP A 32 9.21 0.11 -23.22
N SER A 33 7.97 0.59 -23.05
CA SER A 33 6.79 -0.27 -22.85
C SER A 33 6.61 -1.27 -24.00
N ASP A 34 6.87 -0.85 -25.23
CA ASP A 34 6.71 -1.70 -26.41
C ASP A 34 7.76 -2.81 -26.45
N ALA A 35 9.03 -2.48 -26.17
CA ALA A 35 10.09 -3.46 -26.08
C ALA A 35 9.87 -4.46 -24.94
N VAL A 36 9.43 -3.98 -23.76
CA VAL A 36 9.10 -4.83 -22.61
C VAL A 36 7.96 -5.79 -22.95
N ILE A 37 6.84 -5.29 -23.47
CA ILE A 37 5.70 -6.13 -23.85
C ILE A 37 6.08 -7.13 -24.95
N LYS A 38 6.89 -6.71 -25.93
CA LYS A 38 7.39 -7.59 -26.98
C LYS A 38 8.25 -8.72 -26.42
N GLU A 39 9.17 -8.41 -25.51
CA GLU A 39 10.04 -9.40 -24.88
C GLU A 39 9.22 -10.41 -24.06
N ILE A 40 8.25 -9.95 -23.25
CA ILE A 40 7.38 -10.85 -22.47
C ILE A 40 6.58 -11.77 -23.40
N LYS A 41 6.07 -11.27 -24.52
CA LYS A 41 5.34 -12.10 -25.51
C LYS A 41 6.23 -13.16 -26.14
N GLN A 42 7.50 -12.85 -26.39
CA GLN A 42 8.46 -13.78 -27.00
C GLN A 42 9.01 -14.78 -25.98
N ASN A 43 9.24 -14.33 -24.75
CA ASN A 43 9.86 -15.10 -23.67
C ASN A 43 9.07 -14.96 -22.35
N PRO A 44 7.85 -15.52 -22.21
CA PRO A 44 7.00 -15.33 -21.03
C PRO A 44 7.65 -15.75 -19.71
N GLN A 45 8.52 -16.77 -19.76
CA GLN A 45 9.25 -17.29 -18.60
C GLN A 45 10.20 -16.24 -17.98
N SER A 46 10.59 -15.21 -18.74
CA SER A 46 11.41 -14.10 -18.22
C SER A 46 10.68 -13.26 -17.18
N ALA A 47 9.35 -13.19 -17.21
CA ALA A 47 8.55 -12.51 -16.21
C ALA A 47 8.49 -13.26 -14.86
N GLU A 48 8.82 -14.56 -14.86
CA GLU A 48 8.66 -15.46 -13.71
C GLU A 48 9.98 -15.77 -12.98
N VAL A 49 11.06 -15.06 -13.30
CA VAL A 49 12.35 -15.21 -12.63
C VAL A 49 12.69 -13.96 -11.83
N MET A 50 13.39 -14.14 -10.71
CA MET A 50 13.92 -13.00 -9.96
C MET A 50 15.19 -12.47 -10.63
N TYR A 51 15.30 -11.16 -10.70
CA TYR A 51 16.48 -10.48 -11.21
C TYR A 51 17.24 -9.80 -10.09
N LYS A 52 18.57 -9.79 -10.19
CA LYS A 52 19.43 -8.96 -9.36
C LYS A 52 19.74 -7.65 -10.10
N PHE A 53 18.82 -6.69 -9.99
CA PHE A 53 19.00 -5.35 -10.54
C PHE A 53 20.17 -4.60 -9.90
N SER A 54 20.59 -3.51 -10.55
CA SER A 54 21.66 -2.63 -10.07
C SER A 54 21.32 -1.94 -8.75
N THR A 55 20.02 -1.73 -8.48
CA THR A 55 19.49 -1.20 -7.23
C THR A 55 18.51 -2.18 -6.59
N GLY A 56 18.41 -2.12 -5.25
CA GLY A 56 17.44 -2.91 -4.49
C GLY A 56 17.86 -4.36 -4.21
N GLN A 57 16.95 -5.11 -3.60
CA GLN A 57 17.10 -6.55 -3.41
C GLN A 57 16.66 -7.29 -4.68
N PRO A 58 17.07 -8.57 -4.86
CA PRO A 58 16.56 -9.36 -5.96
C PRO A 58 15.04 -9.52 -5.89
N CYS A 59 14.34 -9.15 -6.97
CA CYS A 59 12.87 -9.15 -7.04
C CYS A 59 12.38 -9.65 -8.40
N PHE A 60 11.07 -9.92 -8.51
CA PHE A 60 10.45 -10.21 -9.80
C PHE A 60 10.28 -8.93 -10.64
N PRO A 61 10.27 -9.04 -11.98
CA PRO A 61 10.01 -7.92 -12.87
C PRO A 61 8.76 -7.09 -12.53
N LEU A 62 7.71 -7.74 -12.03
CA LEU A 62 6.48 -7.07 -11.58
C LEU A 62 6.78 -5.98 -10.53
N TYR A 63 7.56 -6.32 -9.49
CA TYR A 63 7.92 -5.39 -8.42
C TYR A 63 8.76 -4.23 -8.95
N LYS A 64 9.72 -4.54 -9.84
CA LYS A 64 10.53 -3.50 -10.48
C LYS A 64 9.70 -2.57 -11.36
N ALA A 65 8.74 -3.10 -12.11
CA ALA A 65 7.82 -2.31 -12.92
C ALA A 65 6.96 -1.36 -12.07
N ILE A 66 6.50 -1.82 -10.90
CA ILE A 66 5.78 -0.99 -9.92
C ILE A 66 6.68 0.13 -9.39
N GLU A 67 7.90 -0.20 -8.95
CA GLU A 67 8.88 0.76 -8.41
C GLU A 67 9.23 1.86 -9.43
N LEU A 68 9.36 1.49 -10.69
CA LEU A 68 9.64 2.39 -11.81
C LEU A 68 8.42 3.23 -12.23
N GLY A 69 7.21 2.91 -11.76
CA GLY A 69 5.98 3.58 -12.17
C GLY A 69 5.58 3.27 -13.62
N ALA A 70 5.75 2.01 -14.03
CA ALA A 70 5.42 1.56 -15.38
C ALA A 70 3.93 1.71 -15.71
N SER A 71 3.61 1.73 -17.01
CA SER A 71 2.23 1.81 -17.48
C SER A 71 1.41 0.60 -17.05
N MET A 72 0.09 0.77 -17.00
CA MET A 72 -0.83 -0.31 -16.66
C MET A 72 -0.66 -1.54 -17.56
N ASP A 73 -0.37 -1.35 -18.85
CA ASP A 73 -0.15 -2.44 -19.80
C ASP A 73 1.13 -3.23 -19.51
N VAL A 74 2.21 -2.54 -19.11
CA VAL A 74 3.46 -3.19 -18.71
C VAL A 74 3.25 -3.96 -17.41
N VAL A 75 2.57 -3.37 -16.42
CA VAL A 75 2.23 -4.07 -15.17
C VAL A 75 1.37 -5.30 -15.46
N ALA A 76 0.34 -5.16 -16.29
CA ALA A 76 -0.54 -6.28 -16.69
C ALA A 76 0.24 -7.42 -17.34
N ALA A 77 1.23 -7.10 -18.18
CA ALA A 77 2.06 -8.10 -18.84
C ALA A 77 2.91 -8.92 -17.84
N PHE A 78 3.22 -8.37 -16.66
CA PHE A 78 3.97 -9.05 -15.61
C PHE A 78 3.10 -9.80 -14.58
N CYS A 79 1.77 -9.66 -14.63
CA CYS A 79 0.85 -10.34 -13.71
C CYS A 79 0.71 -11.84 -14.00
N SER A 80 1.78 -12.62 -13.80
CA SER A 80 1.76 -14.09 -13.84
C SER A 80 1.39 -14.68 -12.46
N PRO A 81 0.87 -15.91 -12.37
CA PRO A 81 0.59 -16.55 -11.09
C PRO A 81 1.81 -16.59 -10.16
N THR A 82 2.99 -16.94 -10.71
CA THR A 82 4.26 -16.96 -9.98
C THR A 82 4.61 -15.60 -9.37
N ALA A 83 4.46 -14.51 -10.15
CA ALA A 83 4.77 -13.17 -9.67
C ALA A 83 3.74 -12.66 -8.65
N LEU A 84 2.47 -13.04 -8.83
CA LEU A 84 1.34 -12.64 -7.97
C LEU A 84 1.35 -13.38 -6.62
N GLU A 85 1.79 -14.64 -6.58
CA GLU A 85 2.04 -15.40 -5.35
C GLU A 85 3.35 -14.97 -4.66
N GLY A 86 4.28 -14.39 -5.41
CA GLY A 86 5.58 -13.95 -4.92
C GLY A 86 5.46 -12.82 -3.90
N LYS A 87 6.42 -12.73 -2.97
CA LYS A 87 6.56 -11.63 -2.01
C LYS A 87 7.95 -11.01 -2.11
N GLU A 88 8.03 -9.69 -1.94
CA GLU A 88 9.29 -8.98 -1.70
C GLU A 88 9.36 -8.58 -0.23
N GLY A 89 10.22 -9.26 0.54
CA GLY A 89 10.12 -9.21 2.00
C GLY A 89 8.80 -9.83 2.46
N GLU A 90 7.97 -9.04 3.14
CA GLU A 90 6.63 -9.45 3.60
C GLU A 90 5.51 -8.93 2.69
N ASP A 91 5.83 -8.01 1.76
CA ASP A 91 4.84 -7.32 0.95
C ASP A 91 4.46 -8.14 -0.28
N THR A 92 3.16 -8.27 -0.51
CA THR A 92 2.61 -8.79 -1.77
C THR A 92 2.72 -7.74 -2.88
N PRO A 93 2.47 -8.08 -4.16
CA PRO A 93 2.51 -7.07 -5.22
C PRO A 93 1.54 -5.91 -4.99
N PHE A 94 0.35 -6.18 -4.44
CA PHE A 94 -0.60 -5.14 -4.09
C PHE A 94 -0.09 -4.23 -2.95
N ASP A 95 0.47 -4.80 -1.88
CA ASP A 95 1.06 -4.01 -0.78
C ASP A 95 2.21 -3.14 -1.28
N TYR A 96 3.06 -3.71 -2.14
CA TYR A 96 4.19 -3.01 -2.74
C TYR A 96 3.74 -1.86 -3.65
N ALA A 97 2.67 -2.07 -4.42
CA ALA A 97 2.06 -1.03 -5.24
C ALA A 97 1.44 0.11 -4.40
N LEU A 98 0.81 -0.21 -3.26
CA LEU A 98 0.35 0.82 -2.32
C LEU A 98 1.52 1.61 -1.73
N LEU A 99 2.60 0.93 -1.33
CA LEU A 99 3.79 1.55 -0.76
C LEU A 99 4.46 2.52 -1.73
N HIS A 100 4.49 2.19 -3.02
CA HIS A 100 5.08 3.01 -4.08
C HIS A 100 4.10 4.02 -4.69
N GLY A 101 2.88 4.11 -4.17
CA GLY A 101 1.89 5.10 -4.62
C GLY A 101 1.43 4.88 -6.06
N ALA A 102 1.26 3.62 -6.48
CA ALA A 102 0.78 3.29 -7.80
C ALA A 102 -0.61 3.91 -8.08
N GLU A 103 -0.86 4.24 -9.34
CA GLU A 103 -2.12 4.82 -9.79
C GLU A 103 -3.32 3.92 -9.51
N LEU A 104 -4.50 4.51 -9.30
CA LEU A 104 -5.72 3.79 -8.89
C LEU A 104 -6.06 2.59 -9.80
N ASN A 105 -5.88 2.73 -11.11
CA ASN A 105 -6.17 1.67 -12.07
C ASN A 105 -5.15 0.53 -12.02
N VAL A 106 -3.88 0.85 -11.73
CA VAL A 106 -2.83 -0.17 -11.52
C VAL A 106 -3.13 -0.95 -10.24
N LEU A 107 -3.51 -0.26 -9.16
CA LEU A 107 -3.90 -0.90 -7.90
C LEU A 107 -5.10 -1.84 -8.08
N LYS A 108 -6.14 -1.40 -8.77
CA LYS A 108 -7.32 -2.24 -9.07
C LYS A 108 -6.96 -3.47 -9.88
N LEU A 109 -6.14 -3.30 -10.92
CA LEU A 109 -5.67 -4.40 -11.77
C LEU A 109 -4.89 -5.44 -10.95
N ILE A 110 -3.89 -5.01 -10.17
CA ILE A 110 -3.08 -5.91 -9.36
C ILE A 110 -3.96 -6.64 -8.35
N LEU A 111 -4.85 -5.93 -7.65
CA LEU A 111 -5.75 -6.50 -6.66
C LEU A 111 -6.67 -7.58 -7.27
N GLU A 112 -7.32 -7.27 -8.39
CA GLU A 112 -8.20 -8.21 -9.10
C GLU A 112 -7.43 -9.48 -9.49
N LYS A 113 -6.28 -9.32 -10.17
CA LYS A 113 -5.47 -10.45 -10.63
C LYS A 113 -4.89 -11.27 -9.50
N GLN A 114 -4.47 -10.61 -8.43
CA GLN A 114 -3.89 -11.29 -7.28
C GLN A 114 -4.97 -12.06 -6.51
N ILE A 115 -6.19 -11.51 -6.33
CA ILE A 115 -7.32 -12.26 -5.76
C ILE A 115 -7.70 -13.47 -6.64
N GLU A 116 -7.70 -13.34 -7.97
CA GLU A 116 -7.93 -14.47 -8.89
C GLU A 116 -6.95 -15.63 -8.66
N VAL A 117 -5.69 -15.33 -8.34
CA VAL A 117 -4.62 -16.32 -8.16
C VAL A 117 -4.56 -16.86 -6.74
N THR A 118 -4.56 -15.98 -5.73
CA THR A 118 -4.28 -16.36 -4.34
C THR A 118 -5.54 -16.60 -3.52
N GLY A 119 -6.72 -16.15 -3.95
CA GLY A 119 -7.90 -16.11 -3.10
C GLY A 119 -7.85 -14.95 -2.09
N MET A 120 -9.04 -14.50 -1.68
CA MET A 120 -9.22 -13.34 -0.80
C MET A 120 -8.80 -13.61 0.65
N GLU A 121 -8.91 -14.86 1.08
CA GLU A 121 -8.60 -15.36 2.42
C GLU A 121 -7.11 -15.28 2.78
N ASN A 122 -6.24 -15.11 1.78
CA ASN A 122 -4.79 -15.05 1.96
C ASN A 122 -4.26 -13.62 2.15
N TYR A 123 -5.13 -12.61 2.24
CA TYR A 123 -4.77 -11.22 2.50
C TYR A 123 -4.80 -10.89 3.99
N ASP A 124 -3.77 -10.17 4.46
CA ASP A 124 -3.91 -9.37 5.68
C ASP A 124 -4.87 -8.23 5.37
N THR A 125 -6.10 -8.34 5.87
CA THR A 125 -7.16 -7.37 5.59
C THR A 125 -6.89 -5.99 6.19
N THR A 126 -5.95 -5.88 7.14
CA THR A 126 -5.74 -4.68 7.96
C THR A 126 -4.61 -3.81 7.46
N LYS A 127 -3.56 -4.44 6.92
CA LYS A 127 -2.36 -3.76 6.43
C LYS A 127 -2.64 -2.77 5.29
N PRO A 128 -3.42 -3.10 4.25
CA PRO A 128 -3.68 -2.17 3.14
C PRO A 128 -4.26 -0.82 3.56
N LEU A 129 -5.28 -0.82 4.43
CA LEU A 129 -5.92 0.43 4.86
C LEU A 129 -4.95 1.30 5.66
N ARG A 130 -4.17 0.66 6.54
CA ARG A 130 -3.18 1.35 7.36
C ARG A 130 -2.05 1.93 6.51
N ASP A 131 -1.51 1.17 5.56
CA ASP A 131 -0.46 1.63 4.68
C ASP A 131 -0.95 2.77 3.78
N ALA A 132 -2.17 2.66 3.23
CA ALA A 132 -2.78 3.74 2.46
C ALA A 132 -2.93 5.03 3.29
N CYS A 133 -3.36 4.92 4.55
CA CYS A 133 -3.47 6.05 5.47
C CYS A 133 -2.10 6.61 5.89
N ASN A 134 -1.13 5.74 6.12
CA ASN A 134 0.21 6.11 6.60
C ASN A 134 1.01 6.83 5.50
N ASN A 135 0.91 6.34 4.27
CA ASN A 135 1.56 6.91 3.09
C ASN A 135 0.76 8.07 2.47
N LYS A 136 -0.36 8.45 3.07
CA LYS A 136 -1.23 9.56 2.64
C LYS A 136 -1.68 9.42 1.18
N LEU A 137 -2.08 8.22 0.79
CA LEU A 137 -2.58 7.95 -0.55
C LEU A 137 -3.87 8.75 -0.83
N PRO A 138 -4.23 9.00 -2.11
CA PRO A 138 -5.44 9.71 -2.48
C PRO A 138 -6.71 9.11 -1.84
N LEU A 139 -7.71 9.95 -1.60
CA LEU A 139 -8.98 9.55 -0.98
C LEU A 139 -9.64 8.40 -1.74
N GLU A 140 -9.55 8.41 -3.07
CA GLU A 140 -10.10 7.38 -3.95
C GLU A 140 -9.45 6.02 -3.71
N VAL A 141 -8.15 5.99 -3.43
CA VAL A 141 -7.42 4.76 -3.09
C VAL A 141 -7.82 4.27 -1.70
N ILE A 142 -7.88 5.16 -0.71
CA ILE A 142 -8.31 4.81 0.66
C ILE A 142 -9.75 4.26 0.65
N SER A 143 -10.65 4.90 -0.12
CA SER A 143 -12.03 4.45 -0.29
C SER A 143 -12.10 3.09 -0.98
N MET A 144 -11.31 2.86 -2.03
CA MET A 144 -11.25 1.57 -2.71
C MET A 144 -10.79 0.46 -1.75
N VAL A 145 -9.71 0.69 -0.99
CA VAL A 145 -9.22 -0.27 0.00
C VAL A 145 -10.26 -0.55 1.09
N LEU A 146 -10.91 0.48 1.62
CA LEU A 146 -11.94 0.33 2.65
C LEU A 146 -13.19 -0.41 2.14
N ASN A 147 -13.59 -0.20 0.88
CA ASN A 147 -14.70 -0.92 0.28
C ASN A 147 -14.37 -2.39 0.04
N THR A 148 -13.11 -2.70 -0.26
CA THR A 148 -12.62 -4.07 -0.42
C THR A 148 -12.54 -4.80 0.93
N TRP A 149 -12.07 -4.14 1.98
CA TRP A 149 -11.98 -4.68 3.34
C TRP A 149 -12.64 -3.76 4.38
N PRO A 150 -13.97 -3.78 4.51
CA PRO A 150 -14.70 -2.86 5.40
C PRO A 150 -14.31 -2.99 6.88
N ASP A 151 -14.03 -4.22 7.33
CA ASP A 151 -13.68 -4.49 8.72
C ASP A 151 -12.28 -4.00 9.11
N ALA A 152 -11.43 -3.67 8.13
CA ALA A 152 -10.07 -3.17 8.36
C ALA A 152 -10.06 -1.89 9.22
N VAL A 153 -11.11 -1.07 9.14
CA VAL A 153 -11.21 0.16 9.93
C VAL A 153 -11.24 -0.12 11.44
N ARG A 154 -11.75 -1.29 11.85
CA ARG A 154 -11.93 -1.72 13.25
C ARG A 154 -10.65 -2.28 13.87
N MET A 155 -9.62 -2.46 13.06
CA MET A 155 -8.40 -3.14 13.45
C MET A 155 -7.34 -2.12 13.87
N ASP A 156 -6.61 -2.44 14.93
CA ASP A 156 -5.49 -1.64 15.42
C ASP A 156 -4.15 -2.33 15.12
N ASP A 157 -3.05 -1.57 15.24
CA ASP A 157 -1.74 -2.17 15.03
C ASP A 157 -1.35 -3.17 16.10
N TYR A 158 -0.71 -4.26 15.67
CA TYR A 158 -0.08 -5.24 16.55
C TYR A 158 1.34 -4.83 16.97
N PHE A 159 1.89 -3.73 16.43
CA PHE A 159 3.23 -3.23 16.71
C PHE A 159 3.35 -2.51 18.07
N GLY A 160 2.36 -2.69 18.95
CA GLY A 160 2.42 -2.29 20.34
C GLY A 160 1.90 -0.89 20.64
N TRP A 161 1.36 -0.15 19.66
CA TRP A 161 0.72 1.15 19.92
C TRP A 161 -0.80 1.04 19.95
N ARG A 162 -1.39 0.03 19.31
CA ARG A 162 -2.83 -0.12 19.12
C ARG A 162 -3.45 1.06 18.38
N TYR A 163 -2.76 1.53 17.33
CA TYR A 163 -3.29 2.58 16.47
C TYR A 163 -4.21 2.00 15.41
N THR A 164 -5.45 2.50 15.37
CA THR A 164 -6.37 2.29 14.25
C THR A 164 -6.01 3.21 13.09
N ALA A 165 -6.62 3.00 11.90
CA ALA A 165 -6.46 3.91 10.77
C ALA A 165 -6.78 5.38 11.13
N LEU A 166 -7.78 5.60 12.01
CA LEU A 166 -8.16 6.95 12.46
C LEU A 166 -7.04 7.63 13.27
N HIS A 167 -6.30 6.87 14.11
CA HIS A 167 -5.14 7.40 14.83
C HIS A 167 -4.04 7.85 13.86
N ILE A 168 -3.76 7.02 12.84
CA ILE A 168 -2.72 7.28 11.84
C ILE A 168 -3.01 8.57 11.09
N VAL A 169 -4.24 8.75 10.55
CA VAL A 169 -4.58 9.96 9.79
C VAL A 169 -4.59 11.23 10.67
N CYS A 170 -4.90 11.11 11.96
CA CYS A 170 -4.80 12.21 12.91
C CYS A 170 -3.34 12.62 13.17
N CYS A 171 -2.43 11.66 13.35
CA CYS A 171 -0.98 11.92 13.44
C CYS A 171 -0.42 12.56 12.17
N ASN A 172 -0.90 12.09 11.01
CA ASN A 172 -0.39 12.49 9.71
C ASN A 172 -0.95 13.81 9.18
N LYS A 173 -1.86 14.45 9.93
CA LYS A 173 -2.51 15.71 9.55
C LYS A 173 -3.27 15.57 8.22
N SER A 174 -3.92 14.42 8.02
CA SER A 174 -4.66 14.17 6.79
C SER A 174 -5.83 15.14 6.61
N PRO A 175 -6.29 15.36 5.37
CA PRO A 175 -7.45 16.20 5.08
C PRO A 175 -8.72 15.72 5.79
N LEU A 176 -9.66 16.64 6.01
CA LEU A 176 -10.93 16.36 6.67
C LEU A 176 -11.71 15.25 5.95
N GLU A 177 -11.65 15.19 4.63
CA GLU A 177 -12.34 14.20 3.82
C GLU A 177 -11.92 12.78 4.21
N VAL A 178 -10.62 12.54 4.36
CA VAL A 178 -10.08 11.23 4.79
C VAL A 178 -10.51 10.91 6.22
N VAL A 179 -10.42 11.88 7.13
CA VAL A 179 -10.83 11.68 8.54
C VAL A 179 -12.31 11.36 8.63
N SER A 180 -13.15 12.13 7.93
CA SER A 180 -14.59 11.95 7.91
C SER A 180 -15.00 10.61 7.32
N LEU A 181 -14.31 10.14 6.26
CA LEU A 181 -14.54 8.81 5.68
C LEU A 181 -14.36 7.70 6.73
N LEU A 182 -13.24 7.73 7.48
CA LEU A 182 -12.96 6.71 8.49
C LEU A 182 -13.91 6.79 9.70
N VAL A 183 -14.25 8.00 10.16
CA VAL A 183 -15.22 8.20 11.24
C VAL A 183 -16.61 7.71 10.83
N ASN A 184 -17.04 7.96 9.60
CA ASN A 184 -18.33 7.48 9.10
C ASN A 184 -18.36 5.96 8.95
N ALA A 185 -17.24 5.34 8.58
CA ALA A 185 -17.14 3.89 8.46
C ALA A 185 -17.15 3.18 9.83
N TRP A 186 -16.56 3.79 10.86
CA TRP A 186 -16.60 3.28 12.22
C TRP A 186 -16.56 4.40 13.28
N PRO A 187 -17.73 4.90 13.72
CA PRO A 187 -17.83 6.00 14.68
C PRO A 187 -17.15 5.71 16.03
N ASP A 188 -17.18 4.47 16.51
CA ASP A 188 -16.58 4.13 17.81
C ASP A 188 -15.05 4.29 17.81
N ALA A 189 -14.42 4.39 16.64
CA ALA A 189 -13.01 4.71 16.50
C ALA A 189 -12.62 6.00 17.23
N LEU A 190 -13.56 6.97 17.35
CA LEU A 190 -13.37 8.22 18.09
C LEU A 190 -13.00 7.99 19.56
N GLN A 191 -13.48 6.89 20.13
CA GLN A 191 -13.30 6.52 21.54
C GLN A 191 -12.19 5.49 21.73
N HIS A 192 -11.66 4.91 20.65
CA HIS A 192 -10.66 3.87 20.73
C HIS A 192 -9.37 4.44 21.32
N ARG A 193 -8.83 3.74 22.32
CA ARG A 193 -7.63 4.15 23.03
C ARG A 193 -6.43 3.33 22.59
N SER A 194 -5.36 4.01 22.25
CA SER A 194 -4.04 3.41 22.08
C SER A 194 -3.51 2.84 23.40
N ASN A 195 -2.40 2.09 23.35
CA ASN A 195 -1.77 1.55 24.56
C ASN A 195 -1.33 2.62 25.57
N SER A 196 -0.99 3.82 25.11
CA SER A 196 -0.68 4.96 25.99
C SER A 196 -1.93 5.79 26.34
N GLY A 197 -3.13 5.29 26.04
CA GLY A 197 -4.40 5.93 26.36
C GLY A 197 -4.76 7.10 25.44
N TYR A 198 -4.05 7.30 24.33
CA TYR A 198 -4.41 8.35 23.36
C TYR A 198 -5.66 7.93 22.59
N ILE A 199 -6.64 8.83 22.52
CA ILE A 199 -7.70 8.77 21.51
C ILE A 199 -7.27 9.58 20.25
N PRO A 200 -7.99 9.46 19.12
CA PRO A 200 -7.65 10.20 17.91
C PRO A 200 -7.55 11.72 18.08
N LEU A 201 -8.44 12.34 18.88
CA LEU A 201 -8.37 13.78 19.14
C LEU A 201 -7.04 14.19 19.80
N ASN A 202 -6.55 13.42 20.77
CA ASN A 202 -5.30 13.75 21.47
C ASN A 202 -4.13 13.73 20.50
N LEU A 203 -4.10 12.78 19.56
CA LEU A 203 -3.08 12.72 18.52
C LEU A 203 -3.23 13.85 17.50
N ALA A 204 -4.45 14.17 17.07
CA ALA A 204 -4.73 15.30 16.18
C ALA A 204 -4.21 16.62 16.78
N CYS A 205 -4.50 16.88 18.06
CA CYS A 205 -4.01 18.06 18.77
C CYS A 205 -2.48 18.03 18.95
N ARG A 206 -1.92 16.90 19.40
CA ARG A 206 -0.47 16.75 19.64
C ARG A 206 0.35 16.97 18.37
N HIS A 207 -0.13 16.51 17.23
CA HIS A 207 0.57 16.63 15.95
C HIS A 207 0.16 17.89 15.17
N GLY A 208 -0.78 18.70 15.67
CA GLY A 208 -1.24 19.92 15.02
C GLY A 208 -1.95 19.65 13.70
N ALA A 209 -2.94 18.76 13.72
CA ALA A 209 -3.86 18.53 12.60
C ALA A 209 -4.64 19.82 12.25
N PRO A 210 -5.18 19.93 11.02
CA PRO A 210 -5.96 21.09 10.61
C PRO A 210 -7.12 21.41 11.58
N MET A 211 -7.40 22.70 11.79
CA MET A 211 -8.44 23.11 12.74
C MET A 211 -9.83 22.59 12.39
N GLU A 212 -10.11 22.40 11.10
CA GLU A 212 -11.35 21.77 10.63
C GLU A 212 -11.45 20.29 11.05
N VAL A 213 -10.34 19.55 11.06
CA VAL A 213 -10.26 18.16 11.55
C VAL A 213 -10.51 18.14 13.05
N ILE A 214 -9.82 18.98 13.82
CA ILE A 214 -10.00 19.07 15.27
C ILE A 214 -11.46 19.43 15.61
N SER A 215 -12.00 20.44 14.92
CA SER A 215 -13.39 20.88 15.09
C SER A 215 -14.38 19.77 14.75
N PHE A 216 -14.13 19.00 13.69
CA PHE A 216 -14.95 17.86 13.32
C PHE A 216 -14.91 16.77 14.39
N LEU A 217 -13.72 16.37 14.87
CA LEU A 217 -13.57 15.34 15.89
C LEU A 217 -14.27 15.73 17.21
N VAL A 218 -14.14 16.98 17.65
CA VAL A 218 -14.82 17.50 18.85
C VAL A 218 -16.33 17.53 18.67
N LYS A 219 -16.83 17.94 17.49
CA LYS A 219 -18.27 17.92 17.21
C LYS A 219 -18.82 16.50 17.15
N SER A 220 -18.08 15.56 16.59
CA SER A 220 -18.48 14.16 16.46
C SER A 220 -18.45 13.42 17.80
N TRP A 221 -17.60 13.84 18.74
CA TRP A 221 -17.62 13.34 20.12
C TRP A 221 -17.16 14.41 21.12
N PRO A 222 -18.09 15.21 21.69
CA PRO A 222 -17.73 16.33 22.59
C PRO A 222 -16.98 15.92 23.87
N ASP A 223 -17.25 14.73 24.41
CA ASP A 223 -16.61 14.24 25.63
C ASP A 223 -15.12 13.91 25.44
N SER A 224 -14.65 13.86 24.18
CA SER A 224 -13.24 13.74 23.82
C SER A 224 -12.35 14.78 24.52
N LEU A 225 -12.86 15.99 24.77
CA LEU A 225 -12.14 17.08 25.45
C LEU A 225 -11.81 16.78 26.92
N GLN A 226 -12.55 15.84 27.53
CA GLN A 226 -12.35 15.44 28.92
C GLN A 226 -11.46 14.20 29.04
N GLN A 227 -11.02 13.63 27.92
CA GLN A 227 -10.25 12.39 27.91
C GLN A 227 -8.77 12.67 28.16
N THR A 228 -8.25 12.12 29.25
CA THR A 228 -6.82 12.11 29.57
C THR A 228 -6.13 10.89 28.97
N THR A 229 -4.82 10.99 28.80
CA THR A 229 -3.95 9.87 28.39
C THR A 229 -3.34 9.22 29.63
N ASN A 230 -2.61 8.12 29.45
CA ASN A 230 -1.93 7.44 30.56
C ASN A 230 -0.59 8.11 30.94
N LEU A 231 -0.27 9.26 30.34
CA LEU A 231 0.92 10.05 30.66
C LEU A 231 0.48 11.20 31.58
N ASN A 232 0.71 11.02 32.88
CA ASN A 232 0.60 12.09 33.88
C ASN A 232 1.70 13.13 33.70
#